data_AF-A0A524RTF5-F1
#
_entry.id   AF-A0A524RTF5-F1
#
_cell.length_a   1.000
_cell.length_b   1.000
_cell.length_c   1.000
_cell.angle_alpha   90.00
_cell.angle_beta   90.00
_cell.angle_gamma   90.00
#
_symmetry.space_group_name_H-M   'P 1'
#
loop_
_entity.id
_entity.type
_entity.pdbx_description
1 polymer ?
#
loop_
_entity_poly.entity_id
_entity_poly.type
_entity_poly.pdbx_seq_one_letter_code
_entity_poly.pdbx_strand_id
1 'polypeptide(L)'
;MASVPLLSVGFQHRKCDAYIKRVVGLPGEVVRIDRSGAVWINGQWLDEPYVRNWCSPQQPCSPLTIKVSPGAVLVLGDNRPNSQDSRLWGALPSDEIIGTARFRFWPPGQFGNLPEAYSDLAQQDR
;
A
#
# COMPACT_ATOMS: atom_id res chain seq x y z
N MET A 1 3.27 11.64 37.74
CA MET A 1 3.98 12.04 36.50
C MET A 1 3.16 11.50 35.34
N ALA A 2 2.33 12.35 34.73
CA ALA A 2 1.45 11.95 33.64
C ALA A 2 2.23 11.95 32.32
N SER A 3 2.20 10.80 31.63
CA SER A 3 2.75 10.62 30.29
C SER A 3 1.98 11.49 29.30
N VAL A 4 2.69 12.37 28.60
CA VAL A 4 2.14 13.15 27.49
C VAL A 4 2.00 12.19 26.30
N PRO A 5 0.80 12.03 25.70
CA PRO A 5 0.67 11.21 24.51
C PRO A 5 1.31 11.95 23.35
N LEU A 6 2.19 11.26 22.60
CA LEU A 6 2.61 11.73 21.29
C LEU A 6 1.36 11.90 20.43
N LEU A 7 1.08 13.15 20.04
CA LEU A 7 0.11 13.45 19.00
C LEU A 7 0.47 12.69 17.73
N SER A 8 -0.33 11.67 17.43
CA SER A 8 -0.36 11.01 16.14
C SER A 8 -0.73 12.04 15.08
N VAL A 9 0.26 12.48 14.30
CA VAL A 9 0.02 13.22 13.06
C VAL A 9 -0.48 12.19 12.04
N GLY A 10 -1.79 11.98 12.03
CA GLY A 10 -2.46 11.08 11.08
C GLY A 10 -3.78 10.57 11.64
N PHE A 11 -4.87 10.81 10.90
CA PHE A 11 -6.24 10.30 11.13
C PHE A 11 -6.99 10.87 12.36
N GLN A 12 -7.42 12.14 12.26
CA GLN A 12 -8.34 12.74 13.24
C GLN A 12 -9.83 12.54 12.91
N HIS A 13 -10.21 12.07 11.71
CA HIS A 13 -11.59 11.77 11.34
C HIS A 13 -11.70 10.61 10.34
N ARG A 14 -12.18 9.44 10.79
CA ARG A 14 -12.33 8.20 9.98
C ARG A 14 -13.30 8.30 8.78
N LYS A 15 -13.99 9.42 8.57
CA LYS A 15 -15.17 9.48 7.68
C LYS A 15 -15.09 10.39 6.44
N CYS A 16 -14.05 11.19 6.26
CA CYS A 16 -14.06 12.22 5.20
C CYS A 16 -13.06 11.98 4.06
N ASP A 17 -12.00 11.20 4.26
CA ASP A 17 -10.99 10.93 3.23
C ASP A 17 -10.90 9.43 2.94
N ALA A 18 -11.22 9.04 1.71
CA ALA A 18 -11.11 7.67 1.23
C ALA A 18 -10.04 7.60 0.13
N TYR A 19 -9.08 6.69 0.28
CA TYR A 19 -8.00 6.50 -0.67
C TYR A 19 -8.12 5.13 -1.35
N ILE A 20 -7.83 5.10 -2.65
CA ILE A 20 -7.58 3.85 -3.37
C ILE A 20 -6.07 3.66 -3.48
N LYS A 21 -5.60 2.52 -3.01
CA LYS A 21 -4.20 2.07 -3.05
C LYS A 21 -4.17 0.56 -3.27
N ARG A 22 -3.01 0.04 -3.66
CA ARG A 22 -2.76 -1.39 -3.81
C ARG A 22 -1.97 -1.92 -2.62
N VAL A 23 -2.40 -3.04 -2.06
CA VAL A 23 -1.60 -3.80 -1.09
C VAL A 23 -0.39 -4.41 -1.80
N VAL A 24 0.81 -4.09 -1.31
CA VAL A 24 2.08 -4.60 -1.85
C VAL A 24 2.89 -5.40 -0.83
N GLY A 25 2.52 -5.36 0.45
CA GLY A 25 3.20 -6.07 1.51
C GLY A 25 2.22 -6.58 2.57
N LEU A 26 2.43 -7.81 3.01
CA LEU A 26 1.57 -8.55 3.93
C LEU A 26 2.21 -8.72 5.30
N PRO A 27 1.42 -9.02 6.35
CA PRO A 27 1.94 -9.33 7.67
C PRO A 27 3.13 -10.30 7.64
N GLY A 28 4.20 -9.92 8.34
CA GLY A 28 5.42 -10.73 8.47
C GLY A 28 6.46 -10.52 7.37
N GLU A 29 6.09 -9.96 6.22
CA GLU A 29 7.02 -9.70 5.12
C GLU A 29 7.97 -8.55 5.43
N VAL A 30 9.22 -8.68 4.98
CA VAL A 30 10.17 -7.58 4.93
C VAL A 30 10.10 -6.94 3.55
N VAL A 31 9.54 -5.73 3.51
CA VAL A 31 9.39 -4.97 2.27
C VAL A 31 10.46 -3.90 2.19
N ARG A 32 11.20 -3.87 1.09
CA ARG A 32 12.13 -2.80 0.74
C ARG A 32 11.63 -2.09 -0.51
N ILE A 33 11.61 -0.76 -0.46
CA ILE A 33 11.27 0.13 -1.55
C ILE A 33 12.45 1.08 -1.77
N ASP A 34 12.90 1.22 -3.01
CA ASP A 34 13.98 2.14 -3.34
C ASP A 34 13.49 3.48 -3.92
N ARG A 35 14.43 4.34 -4.33
CA ARG A 35 14.14 5.68 -4.88
C ARG A 35 13.49 5.65 -6.27
N SER A 36 13.58 4.55 -7.01
CA SER A 36 12.85 4.34 -8.27
C SER A 36 11.40 3.91 -8.01
N GLY A 37 11.10 3.51 -6.78
CA GLY A 37 9.80 2.97 -6.37
C GLY A 37 9.67 1.48 -6.60
N ALA A 38 10.76 0.77 -6.96
CA ALA A 38 10.79 -0.68 -7.08
C ALA A 38 10.66 -1.34 -5.71
N VAL A 39 9.97 -2.48 -5.68
CA VAL A 39 9.62 -3.21 -4.45
C VAL A 39 10.35 -4.55 -4.41
N TRP A 40 10.85 -4.90 -3.23
CA TRP A 40 11.35 -6.22 -2.91
C TRP A 40 10.65 -6.76 -1.67
N ILE A 41 10.23 -8.01 -1.73
CA ILE A 41 9.62 -8.76 -0.63
C ILE A 41 10.59 -9.85 -0.21
N ASN A 42 10.99 -9.85 1.06
CA ASN A 42 11.95 -10.82 1.63
C ASN A 42 13.24 -10.96 0.79
N GLY A 43 13.68 -9.84 0.20
CA GLY A 43 14.88 -9.78 -0.65
C GLY A 43 14.65 -10.12 -2.13
N GLN A 44 13.48 -10.63 -2.50
CA GLN A 44 13.13 -10.94 -3.90
C GLN A 44 12.44 -9.75 -4.57
N TRP A 45 12.81 -9.44 -5.80
CA TRP A 45 12.17 -8.38 -6.57
C TRP A 45 10.72 -8.74 -6.89
N LEU A 46 9.80 -7.80 -6.68
CA LEU A 46 8.39 -7.95 -7.02
C LEU A 46 8.16 -7.45 -8.45
N ASP A 47 7.68 -8.31 -9.34
CA ASP A 47 7.21 -7.90 -10.67
C ASP A 47 5.85 -7.19 -10.55
N GLU A 48 5.80 -5.95 -11.02
CA GLU A 48 4.64 -5.07 -10.86
C GLU A 48 4.13 -4.57 -12.23
N PRO A 49 3.54 -5.44 -13.07
CA PRO A 49 3.11 -5.10 -14.43
C PRO A 49 2.00 -4.03 -14.48
N TYR A 50 1.38 -3.73 -13.35
CA TYR A 50 0.37 -2.69 -13.17
C TYR A 50 0.97 -1.28 -13.00
N VAL A 51 2.27 -1.16 -12.71
CA VAL A 51 2.94 0.13 -12.53
C VAL A 51 3.41 0.64 -13.87
N ARG A 52 2.80 1.75 -14.32
CA ARG A 52 3.17 2.41 -15.57
C ARG A 52 4.09 3.61 -15.35
N ASN A 53 3.98 4.25 -14.19
CA ASN A 53 4.73 5.47 -13.87
C ASN A 53 5.66 5.20 -12.69
N TRP A 54 6.95 5.09 -12.98
CA TRP A 54 8.01 4.90 -11.99
C TRP A 54 8.61 6.24 -11.55
N CYS A 55 9.23 6.28 -10.37
CA CYS A 55 10.00 7.46 -9.97
C CYS A 55 11.30 7.56 -10.78
N SER A 56 11.75 8.79 -10.99
CA SER A 56 12.99 9.08 -11.71
C SER A 56 14.02 9.72 -10.77
N PRO A 57 15.29 9.84 -11.18
CA PRO A 57 16.28 10.60 -10.41
C PRO A 57 15.88 12.06 -10.15
N GLN A 58 15.10 12.67 -11.06
CA GLN A 58 14.62 14.05 -10.93
C GLN A 58 13.41 14.17 -9.98
N GLN A 59 12.63 13.10 -9.85
CA GLN A 59 11.50 13.01 -8.92
C GLN A 59 11.54 11.66 -8.18
N PRO A 60 12.45 11.51 -7.21
CA PRO A 60 12.66 10.24 -6.53
C PRO A 60 11.54 9.94 -5.54
N CYS A 61 11.21 8.66 -5.42
CA CYS A 61 10.35 8.15 -4.36
C CYS A 61 11.06 8.22 -3.00
N SER A 62 10.31 8.34 -1.91
CA SER A 62 10.82 8.08 -0.56
C SER A 62 11.15 6.58 -0.43
N PRO A 63 12.41 6.21 -0.12
CA PRO A 63 12.76 4.81 0.13
C PRO A 63 12.19 4.37 1.49
N LEU A 64 11.87 3.09 1.61
CA LEU A 64 11.35 2.50 2.83
C LEU A 64 11.91 1.08 2.99
N THR A 65 12.25 0.69 4.21
CA THR A 65 12.48 -0.73 4.55
C THR A 65 11.74 -1.02 5.84
N ILE A 66 10.81 -1.96 5.81
CA ILE A 66 9.92 -2.23 6.94
C ILE A 66 9.58 -3.72 7.00
N LYS A 67 9.56 -4.28 8.20
CA LYS A 67 8.88 -5.55 8.46
C LYS A 67 7.43 -5.24 8.79
N VAL A 68 6.49 -5.73 7.98
CA VAL A 68 5.07 -5.46 8.17
C VAL A 68 4.58 -6.20 9.41
N SER A 69 4.01 -5.47 10.36
CA SER A 69 3.49 -6.03 11.61
C SER A 69 2.24 -6.89 11.37
N PRO A 70 1.95 -7.86 12.26
CA PRO A 70 0.64 -8.51 12.29
C PRO A 70 -0.50 -7.49 12.31
N GLY A 71 -1.58 -7.77 11.58
CA GLY A 71 -2.74 -6.88 11.49
C GLY A 71 -2.54 -5.63 10.64
N ALA A 72 -1.42 -5.47 9.94
CA ALA A 72 -1.18 -4.33 9.04
C ALA A 72 -0.78 -4.80 7.63
N VAL A 73 -0.96 -3.92 6.65
CA VAL A 73 -0.53 -4.11 5.27
C VAL A 73 0.28 -2.91 4.79
N LEU A 74 1.19 -3.12 3.85
CA LEU A 74 1.85 -2.02 3.16
C LEU A 74 1.10 -1.72 1.86
N VAL A 75 0.78 -0.44 1.62
CA VAL A 75 0.03 -0.02 0.44
C VAL A 75 0.79 1.03 -0.38
N LEU A 76 0.75 0.91 -1.71
CA LEU A 76 1.33 1.87 -2.63
C LEU A 76 0.32 2.31 -3.69
N GLY A 77 0.52 3.51 -4.24
CA GLY A 77 -0.15 3.93 -5.46
C GLY A 77 0.57 3.41 -6.70
N ASP A 78 -0.20 2.99 -7.71
CA ASP A 78 0.35 2.56 -9.00
C ASP A 78 1.00 3.73 -9.78
N ASN A 79 0.58 4.98 -9.49
CA ASN A 79 1.27 6.19 -9.96
C ASN A 79 2.35 6.62 -8.96
N ARG A 80 3.48 5.92 -8.97
CA ARG A 80 4.53 6.00 -7.93
C ARG A 80 4.99 7.40 -7.56
N PRO A 81 5.36 8.29 -8.51
CA PRO A 81 5.88 9.61 -8.17
C PRO A 81 4.83 10.57 -7.59
N ASN A 82 3.54 10.29 -7.77
CA ASN A 82 2.45 11.17 -7.38
C ASN A 82 1.45 10.50 -6.42
N SER A 83 1.96 9.65 -5.53
CA SER A 83 1.13 8.93 -4.55
C SER A 83 1.61 9.22 -3.13
N GLN A 84 0.70 9.74 -2.31
CA GLN A 84 0.84 9.73 -0.85
C GLN A 84 0.36 8.37 -0.35
N ASP A 85 1.27 7.55 0.15
CA ASP A 85 1.02 6.17 0.53
C ASP A 85 1.98 5.70 1.64
N SER A 86 2.13 4.39 1.84
CA SER A 86 2.91 3.83 2.94
C SER A 86 4.37 4.27 2.99
N ARG A 87 4.93 4.78 1.89
CA ARG A 87 6.27 5.40 1.90
C ARG A 87 6.35 6.66 2.77
N LEU A 88 5.22 7.31 3.05
CA LEU A 88 5.12 8.50 3.89
C LEU A 88 4.57 8.18 5.27
N TRP A 89 3.54 7.33 5.36
CA TRP A 89 2.82 7.07 6.62
C TRP A 89 3.08 5.69 7.25
N GLY A 90 3.85 4.81 6.61
CA GLY A 90 4.14 3.47 7.12
C GLY A 90 3.05 2.43 6.78
N ALA A 91 3.04 1.32 7.52
CA ALA A 91 2.05 0.26 7.31
C ALA A 91 0.64 0.72 7.73
N LEU A 92 -0.36 0.36 6.94
CA LEU A 92 -1.78 0.64 7.17
C LEU A 92 -2.39 -0.46 8.05
N PRO A 93 -3.03 -0.15 9.19
CA PRO A 93 -3.81 -1.11 9.94
C PRO A 93 -4.93 -1.72 9.07
N SER A 94 -5.09 -3.04 9.11
CA SER A 94 -6.03 -3.75 8.22
C SER A 94 -7.49 -3.45 8.54
N ASP A 95 -7.79 -3.03 9.77
CA ASP A 95 -9.13 -2.59 10.21
C ASP A 95 -9.53 -1.21 9.67
N GLU A 96 -8.59 -0.48 9.04
CA GLU A 96 -8.89 0.77 8.31
C GLU A 96 -9.24 0.53 6.83
N ILE A 97 -9.18 -0.73 6.36
CA ILE A 97 -9.60 -1.07 4.99
C ILE A 97 -11.13 -1.11 4.93
N ILE A 98 -11.71 -0.13 4.22
CA ILE A 98 -13.17 -0.02 4.04
C ILE A 98 -13.70 -1.06 3.04
N GLY A 99 -12.89 -1.46 2.05
CA GLY A 99 -13.29 -2.46 1.04
C GLY A 99 -12.25 -2.71 -0.04
N THR A 100 -12.57 -3.64 -0.94
CA THR A 100 -11.69 -4.04 -2.06
C THR A 100 -12.34 -3.72 -3.40
N ALA A 101 -11.57 -3.15 -4.34
CA ALA A 101 -12.03 -2.98 -5.70
C ALA A 101 -12.17 -4.35 -6.40
N ARG A 102 -13.36 -4.67 -6.90
CA ARG A 102 -13.66 -5.95 -7.59
C ARG A 102 -13.97 -5.80 -9.08
N PHE A 103 -14.29 -4.58 -9.53
CA PHE A 103 -14.78 -4.33 -10.87
C PHE A 103 -14.11 -3.10 -11.48
N ARG A 104 -13.76 -3.18 -12.76
CA ARG A 104 -13.21 -2.10 -13.58
C ARG A 104 -14.20 -1.78 -14.70
N PHE A 105 -14.69 -0.55 -14.72
CA PHE A 105 -15.61 -0.09 -15.77
C PHE A 105 -14.90 0.69 -16.91
N TRP A 106 -13.65 1.11 -16.72
CA TRP A 106 -12.86 1.87 -17.70
C TRP A 106 -11.36 1.47 -17.66
N PRO A 107 -10.62 1.49 -18.79
CA PRO A 107 -11.08 1.76 -20.16
C PRO A 107 -12.00 0.66 -20.71
N PRO A 108 -12.84 0.92 -21.74
CA PRO A 108 -13.83 -0.04 -22.22
C PRO A 108 -13.21 -1.38 -22.67
N GLY A 109 -12.02 -1.34 -23.25
CA GLY A 109 -11.27 -2.55 -23.64
C GLY A 109 -10.72 -3.38 -22.46
N GLN A 110 -10.88 -2.90 -21.22
CA GLN A 110 -10.52 -3.61 -19.99
C GLN A 110 -11.71 -3.70 -19.02
N PHE A 111 -12.93 -3.50 -19.53
CA PHE A 111 -14.15 -3.62 -18.75
C PHE A 111 -14.31 -5.04 -18.21
N GLY A 112 -14.60 -5.18 -16.92
CA GLY A 112 -14.85 -6.47 -16.29
C GLY A 112 -14.35 -6.58 -14.86
N ASN A 113 -14.29 -7.81 -14.36
CA ASN A 113 -13.81 -8.08 -13.02
C ASN A 113 -12.29 -7.88 -12.92
N LEU A 114 -11.85 -7.34 -11.80
CA LEU A 114 -10.44 -7.35 -11.43
C LEU A 114 -10.06 -8.77 -10.99
N PRO A 115 -8.83 -9.24 -11.29
CA PRO A 115 -8.35 -10.52 -10.80
C PRO A 115 -8.51 -10.59 -9.29
N GLU A 116 -8.97 -11.73 -8.79
CA GLU A 116 -9.11 -11.95 -7.36
C GLU A 116 -7.71 -12.12 -6.76
N ALA A 117 -7.19 -11.05 -6.16
CA ALA A 117 -5.83 -11.00 -5.64
C ALA A 117 -5.76 -10.97 -4.10
N TYR A 118 -6.90 -10.87 -3.40
CA TYR A 118 -6.93 -10.61 -1.95
C TYR A 118 -7.92 -11.49 -1.15
N SER A 119 -8.82 -12.23 -1.79
CA SER A 119 -9.75 -13.14 -1.09
C SER A 119 -9.04 -14.17 -0.21
N ASP A 120 -7.89 -14.65 -0.69
CA ASP A 120 -7.19 -15.79 -0.10
C ASP A 120 -6.44 -15.42 1.18
N LEU A 121 -6.14 -14.13 1.39
CA LEU A 121 -5.37 -13.64 2.54
C LEU A 121 -6.25 -13.32 3.75
N ALA A 122 -7.51 -12.90 3.53
CA ALA A 122 -8.49 -12.70 4.59
C ALA A 122 -9.06 -14.02 5.15
N GLN A 123 -8.74 -15.15 4.51
CA GLN A 123 -9.12 -16.49 4.97
C GLN A 123 -8.02 -17.18 5.78
N GLN A 124 -6.78 -16.69 5.72
CA GLN A 124 -5.65 -17.27 6.45
C GLN A 124 -5.52 -16.75 7.90
N ASP A 125 -6.28 -15.71 8.25
CA ASP A 125 -6.47 -15.20 9.62
C ASP A 125 -7.81 -15.68 10.25
N ARG A 126 -8.30 -16.87 9.84
CA ARG A 126 -9.39 -17.59 10.50
C ARG A 126 -8.96 -18.95 11.03
#